data_AF-A0A357V247-F1
#
_entry.id   AF-A0A357V247-F1
#
_cell.length_a   1.000
_cell.length_b   1.000
_cell.length_c   1.000
_cell.angle_alpha   90.00
_cell.angle_beta   90.00
_cell.angle_gamma   90.00
#
_symmetry.space_group_name_H-M   'P 1'
#
loop_
_entity.id
_entity.type
_entity.pdbx_description
1 polymer ?
#
loop_
_entity_poly.entity_id
_entity_poly.type
_entity_poly.pdbx_seq_one_letter_code
_entity_poly.pdbx_strand_id
1 'polypeptide(L)'
;GARQPRIVRRVIRQGLWVAILLVTPFVAAFSHSGVLLAWTDQPPEALPHAEAYMSTLMWCLPAGIVFTVLRNFVSALGRPMAALWVMLGGVQLNALLDYGLIFGNFGLPRLELVGAGIATTAVNILMVLALAGIIQWRRPFNKYQLFVRFWRPDWRIFRQIFRIGAPIAAISVMEAGFFIGAVFVIGQFGAVAIAAHMIAMQMPHITFMVPMGLSQAATVRVGHAAGRRDVAGAYRAGWSAIAVSVLFAAVMTGVIVTVPEPFAGLFLDTARTDAAEVLNLAAALLMLAAMFQIVDALQAVAAGALRGLNDTALPMVIAGVSYWGLGAGSAVWLAFGAGWRTEGVWAGFVIGLTAAAVLMIWRFRTQQRRRYLPDIIKEEATPLPL
;
A
#
# COMPACT_ATOMS: atom_id res chain seq x y z
N GLY A 1 -1.95 -2.00 23.22
CA GLY A 1 -2.92 -1.69 24.28
C GLY A 1 -2.74 -2.57 25.51
N ALA A 2 -2.98 -3.88 25.40
CA ALA A 2 -3.11 -4.80 26.54
C ALA A 2 -1.84 -5.12 27.37
N ARG A 3 -0.70 -4.45 27.12
CA ARG A 3 0.58 -4.66 27.84
C ARG A 3 1.03 -6.14 27.96
N GLN A 4 0.75 -6.97 26.95
CA GLN A 4 1.17 -8.38 26.90
C GLN A 4 2.40 -8.56 25.97
N PRO A 5 3.64 -8.34 26.45
CA PRO A 5 4.83 -8.38 25.61
C PRO A 5 5.12 -9.78 25.02
N ARG A 6 4.67 -10.85 25.70
CA ARG A 6 4.86 -12.24 25.25
C ARG A 6 4.05 -12.56 24.00
N ILE A 7 2.78 -12.14 23.94
CA ILE A 7 1.93 -12.35 22.76
C ILE A 7 2.42 -11.54 21.58
N VAL A 8 2.78 -10.27 21.80
CA VAL A 8 3.36 -9.39 20.78
C VAL A 8 4.58 -10.05 20.12
N ARG A 9 5.47 -10.62 20.93
CA ARG A 9 6.65 -11.36 20.44
C ARG A 9 6.28 -12.58 19.59
N ARG A 10 5.31 -13.40 20.03
CA ARG A 10 4.85 -14.57 19.25
C ARG A 10 4.24 -14.15 17.91
N VAL A 11 3.43 -13.09 17.90
CA VAL A 11 2.78 -12.56 16.68
C VAL A 11 3.82 -12.10 15.67
N ILE A 12 4.89 -11.41 16.08
CA ILE A 12 5.93 -10.93 15.16
C ILE A 12 6.71 -12.09 14.56
N ARG A 13 7.01 -13.13 15.36
CA ARG A 13 7.67 -14.33 14.85
C ARG A 13 6.82 -15.02 13.81
N GLN A 14 5.55 -15.28 14.14
CA GLN A 14 4.63 -15.89 13.20
C GLN A 14 4.46 -15.00 11.96
N GLY A 15 4.43 -13.67 12.09
CA GLY A 15 4.43 -12.74 10.98
C GLY A 15 5.67 -12.85 10.08
N LEU A 16 6.86 -13.03 10.65
CA LEU A 16 8.09 -13.26 9.89
C LEU A 16 8.07 -14.62 9.16
N TRP A 17 7.58 -15.67 9.82
CA TRP A 17 7.40 -16.99 9.20
C TRP A 17 6.40 -16.95 8.05
N VAL A 18 5.25 -16.29 8.23
CA VAL A 18 4.25 -16.08 7.18
C VAL A 18 4.83 -15.27 6.03
N ALA A 19 5.60 -14.21 6.32
CA ALA A 19 6.31 -13.43 5.32
C ALA A 19 7.26 -14.29 4.49
N ILE A 20 8.12 -15.09 5.13
CA ILE A 20 9.04 -16.00 4.42
C ILE A 20 8.24 -17.00 3.57
N LEU A 21 7.21 -17.63 4.14
CA LEU A 21 6.38 -18.60 3.44
C LEU A 21 5.66 -18.00 2.22
N LEU A 22 5.21 -16.74 2.30
CA LEU A 22 4.59 -16.02 1.18
C LEU A 22 5.61 -15.54 0.16
N VAL A 23 6.82 -15.14 0.57
CA VAL A 23 7.88 -14.68 -0.34
C VAL A 23 8.44 -15.83 -1.18
N THR A 24 8.60 -17.01 -0.58
CA THR A 24 9.24 -18.17 -1.22
C THR A 24 8.64 -18.53 -2.59
N PRO A 25 7.30 -18.65 -2.77
CA PRO A 25 6.71 -18.92 -4.08
C PRO A 25 6.89 -17.76 -5.08
N PHE A 26 6.87 -16.51 -4.62
CA PHE A 26 7.12 -15.36 -5.51
C PHE A 26 8.57 -15.33 -6.00
N VAL A 27 9.54 -15.55 -5.10
CA VAL A 27 10.95 -15.67 -5.46
C VAL A 27 11.16 -16.83 -6.43
N ALA A 28 10.55 -17.99 -6.18
CA ALA A 28 10.60 -19.13 -7.11
C ALA A 28 9.95 -18.83 -8.47
N ALA A 29 8.87 -18.04 -8.51
CA ALA A 29 8.28 -17.60 -9.78
C ALA A 29 9.20 -16.63 -10.54
N PHE A 30 9.79 -15.66 -9.85
CA PHE A 30 10.73 -14.70 -10.44
C PHE A 30 12.05 -15.34 -10.88
N SER A 31 12.50 -16.42 -10.24
CA SER A 31 13.68 -17.17 -10.70
C SER A 31 13.44 -17.88 -12.04
N HIS A 32 12.17 -18.10 -12.42
CA HIS A 32 11.78 -18.62 -13.73
C HIS A 32 11.31 -17.51 -14.67
N SER A 33 11.67 -16.25 -14.39
CA SER A 33 11.28 -15.09 -15.20
C SER A 33 11.67 -15.25 -16.67
N GLY A 34 12.83 -15.83 -17.00
CA GLY A 34 13.20 -16.10 -18.40
C GLY A 34 12.18 -16.98 -19.15
N VAL A 35 11.60 -17.97 -18.49
CA VAL A 35 10.56 -18.84 -19.09
C VAL A 35 9.21 -18.11 -19.19
N LEU A 36 8.85 -17.34 -18.15
CA LEU A 36 7.63 -16.53 -18.14
C LEU A 36 7.66 -15.42 -19.19
N LEU A 37 8.81 -14.78 -19.38
CA LEU A 37 9.04 -13.75 -20.39
C LEU A 37 9.13 -14.34 -21.79
N ALA A 38 9.57 -15.58 -21.96
CA ALA A 38 9.53 -16.27 -23.26
C ALA A 38 8.10 -16.61 -23.72
N TRP A 39 7.11 -16.65 -22.80
CA TRP A 39 5.70 -16.83 -23.13
C TRP A 39 4.99 -15.54 -23.56
N THR A 40 5.55 -14.40 -23.20
CA THR A 40 5.15 -13.11 -23.73
C THR A 40 5.98 -12.85 -24.98
N ASP A 41 5.39 -12.72 -26.17
CA ASP A 41 6.07 -12.41 -27.46
C ASP A 41 6.85 -11.06 -27.41
N GLN A 42 7.87 -10.98 -26.57
CA GLN A 42 8.70 -9.82 -26.29
C GLN A 42 9.89 -9.81 -27.25
N PRO A 43 10.38 -8.62 -27.64
CA PRO A 43 11.53 -8.52 -28.52
C PRO A 43 12.76 -9.21 -27.91
N PRO A 44 13.47 -10.07 -28.68
CA PRO A 44 14.55 -10.90 -28.17
C PRO A 44 15.75 -10.11 -27.63
N GLU A 45 15.88 -8.84 -28.00
CA GLU A 45 16.88 -7.91 -27.49
C GLU A 45 16.60 -7.46 -26.05
N ALA A 46 15.34 -7.44 -25.60
CA ALA A 46 14.94 -6.99 -24.27
C ALA A 46 14.98 -8.12 -23.22
N LEU A 47 14.88 -9.39 -23.67
CA LEU A 47 14.85 -10.56 -22.79
C LEU A 47 16.08 -10.68 -21.87
N PRO A 48 17.33 -10.52 -22.34
CA PRO A 48 18.52 -10.64 -21.50
C PRO A 48 18.59 -9.52 -20.44
N HIS A 49 18.17 -8.31 -20.80
CA HIS A 49 18.15 -7.16 -19.89
C HIS A 49 17.06 -7.32 -18.81
N ALA A 50 15.88 -7.79 -19.19
CA ALA A 50 14.80 -8.08 -18.26
C ALA A 50 15.16 -9.22 -17.29
N GLU A 51 15.80 -10.29 -17.77
CA GLU A 51 16.25 -11.40 -16.94
C GLU A 51 17.37 -10.98 -15.96
N ALA A 52 18.34 -10.20 -16.41
CA ALA A 52 19.40 -9.66 -15.55
C ALA A 52 18.86 -8.71 -14.48
N TYR A 53 17.84 -7.91 -14.80
CA TYR A 53 17.17 -7.04 -13.84
C TYR A 53 16.30 -7.82 -12.85
N MET A 54 15.52 -8.79 -13.32
CA MET A 54 14.64 -9.60 -12.46
C MET A 54 15.45 -10.47 -11.49
N SER A 55 16.57 -11.07 -11.93
CA SER A 55 17.42 -11.91 -11.09
C SER A 55 18.06 -11.14 -9.94
N THR A 56 18.39 -9.86 -10.13
CA THR A 56 18.91 -8.98 -9.08
C THR A 56 17.79 -8.40 -8.20
N LEU A 57 16.67 -7.99 -8.79
CA LEU A 57 15.55 -7.40 -8.06
C LEU A 57 14.77 -8.42 -7.20
N MET A 58 14.80 -9.70 -7.57
CA MET A 58 14.16 -10.79 -6.82
C MET A 58 14.61 -10.83 -5.34
N TRP A 59 15.88 -10.50 -5.07
CA TRP A 59 16.43 -10.47 -3.71
C TRP A 59 15.97 -9.28 -2.86
N CYS A 60 15.39 -8.26 -3.50
CA CYS A 60 14.77 -7.14 -2.81
C CYS A 60 13.47 -7.58 -2.08
N LEU A 61 12.72 -8.52 -2.63
CA LEU A 61 11.41 -8.94 -2.10
C LEU A 61 11.48 -9.51 -0.67
N PRO A 62 12.37 -10.47 -0.35
CA PRO A 62 12.53 -10.95 1.02
C PRO A 62 12.88 -9.82 2.00
N ALA A 63 13.86 -8.98 1.65
CA ALA A 63 14.31 -7.89 2.52
C ALA A 63 13.22 -6.85 2.75
N GLY A 64 12.52 -6.43 1.68
CA GLY A 64 11.46 -5.43 1.75
C GLY A 64 10.25 -5.88 2.58
N ILE A 65 9.88 -7.16 2.50
CA ILE A 65 8.76 -7.70 3.30
C ILE A 65 9.17 -7.80 4.78
N VAL A 66 10.38 -8.29 5.07
CA VAL A 66 10.91 -8.31 6.45
C VAL A 66 10.95 -6.88 7.02
N PHE A 67 11.44 -5.92 6.24
CA PHE A 67 11.43 -4.51 6.61
C PHE A 67 10.02 -4.02 6.94
N THR A 68 9.04 -4.34 6.10
CA THR A 68 7.64 -3.97 6.31
C THR A 68 7.07 -4.55 7.60
N VAL A 69 7.38 -5.82 7.93
CA VAL A 69 6.97 -6.45 9.19
C VAL A 69 7.58 -5.71 10.39
N LEU A 70 8.88 -5.42 10.35
CA LEU A 70 9.57 -4.70 11.43
C LEU A 70 9.05 -3.26 11.56
N ARG A 71 8.82 -2.57 10.45
CA ARG A 71 8.25 -1.21 10.40
C ARG A 71 6.86 -1.18 11.01
N ASN A 72 5.99 -2.12 10.64
CA ASN A 72 4.64 -2.22 11.16
C ASN A 72 4.65 -2.54 12.66
N PHE A 73 5.63 -3.33 13.14
CA PHE A 73 5.82 -3.59 14.56
C PHE A 73 6.20 -2.32 15.35
N VAL A 74 7.19 -1.56 14.87
CA VAL A 74 7.62 -0.31 15.51
C VAL A 74 6.48 0.72 15.52
N SER A 75 5.70 0.76 14.44
CA SER A 75 4.50 1.59 14.31
C SER A 75 3.41 1.15 15.30
N ALA A 76 3.15 -0.15 15.45
CA ALA A 76 2.17 -0.69 16.39
C ALA A 76 2.50 -0.40 17.87
N LEU A 77 3.79 -0.21 18.21
CA LEU A 77 4.24 0.21 19.53
C LEU A 77 4.09 1.72 19.78
N GLY A 78 3.61 2.49 18.80
CA GLY A 78 3.41 3.94 18.92
C GLY A 78 4.71 4.75 18.85
N ARG A 79 5.77 4.19 18.25
CA ARG A 79 7.07 4.86 18.07
C ARG A 79 7.54 4.85 16.60
N PRO A 80 6.73 5.35 15.65
CA PRO A 80 7.02 5.25 14.21
C PRO A 80 8.26 6.05 13.78
N MET A 81 8.71 7.04 14.57
CA MET A 81 9.86 7.89 14.26
C MET A 81 11.15 7.09 13.96
N ALA A 82 11.38 5.96 14.63
CA ALA A 82 12.54 5.13 14.36
C ALA A 82 12.53 4.56 12.93
N ALA A 83 11.36 4.15 12.43
CA ALA A 83 11.23 3.68 11.06
C ALA A 83 11.31 4.83 10.05
N LEU A 84 10.81 6.02 10.40
CA LEU A 84 10.91 7.22 9.55
C LEU A 84 12.37 7.58 9.26
N TRP A 85 13.21 7.67 10.30
CA TRP A 85 14.64 7.99 10.13
C TRP A 85 15.39 6.94 9.31
N VAL A 86 15.04 5.66 9.46
CA VAL A 86 15.63 4.59 8.63
C VAL A 86 15.21 4.71 7.17
N MET A 87 13.93 5.02 6.88
CA MET A 87 13.47 5.24 5.50
C MET A 87 14.13 6.48 4.87
N LEU A 88 14.25 7.56 5.63
CA LEU A 88 14.90 8.80 5.17
C LEU A 88 16.44 8.69 5.13
N GLY A 89 17.04 7.68 5.73
CA GLY A 89 18.43 7.33 5.44
C GLY A 89 18.54 6.43 4.21
N GLY A 90 17.60 5.49 4.07
CA GLY A 90 17.54 4.52 2.99
C GLY A 90 17.37 5.16 1.62
N VAL A 91 16.46 6.13 1.47
CA VAL A 91 16.23 6.84 0.19
C VAL A 91 17.49 7.57 -0.27
N GLN A 92 18.18 8.24 0.63
CA GLN A 92 19.41 8.99 0.36
C GLN A 92 20.54 8.04 -0.02
N LEU A 93 20.68 6.94 0.71
CA LEU A 93 21.65 5.90 0.38
C LEU A 93 21.33 5.24 -0.97
N ASN A 94 20.06 5.02 -1.28
CA ASN A 94 19.62 4.47 -2.56
C ASN A 94 20.00 5.41 -3.71
N ALA A 95 19.70 6.70 -3.59
CA ALA A 95 20.13 7.69 -4.58
C ALA A 95 21.66 7.72 -4.78
N LEU A 96 22.44 7.61 -3.69
CA LEU A 96 23.90 7.57 -3.77
C LEU A 96 24.42 6.29 -4.44
N LEU A 97 23.87 5.13 -4.06
CA LEU A 97 24.26 3.83 -4.62
C LEU A 97 23.83 3.68 -6.08
N ASP A 98 22.62 4.14 -6.42
CA ASP A 98 22.13 4.18 -7.80
C ASP A 98 23.03 5.09 -8.64
N TYR A 99 23.37 6.29 -8.14
CA TYR A 99 24.29 7.17 -8.86
C TYR A 99 25.68 6.55 -9.08
N GLY A 100 26.21 5.84 -8.08
CA GLY A 100 27.50 5.16 -8.19
C GLY A 100 27.48 3.95 -9.13
N LEU A 101 26.49 3.06 -9.00
CA LEU A 101 26.42 1.78 -9.73
C LEU A 101 25.88 1.91 -11.15
N ILE A 102 25.01 2.90 -11.40
CA ILE A 102 24.47 3.17 -12.74
C ILE A 102 25.51 3.90 -13.59
N PHE A 103 26.10 4.99 -13.09
CA PHE A 103 27.04 5.80 -13.87
C PHE A 103 28.51 5.33 -13.80
N GLY A 104 28.82 4.41 -12.88
CA GLY A 104 30.19 3.89 -12.65
C GLY A 104 31.13 4.92 -12.03
N ASN A 105 30.59 5.93 -11.35
CA ASN A 105 31.39 6.91 -10.60
C ASN A 105 31.84 6.27 -9.27
N PHE A 106 32.98 6.71 -8.70
CA PHE A 106 33.68 6.12 -7.53
C PHE A 106 34.51 4.83 -7.78
N GLY A 107 34.87 4.50 -9.03
CA GLY A 107 35.70 3.33 -9.33
C GLY A 107 34.93 2.00 -9.30
N LEU A 108 33.59 2.07 -9.37
CA LEU A 108 32.69 0.93 -9.50
C LEU A 108 32.42 0.61 -10.99
N PRO A 109 32.20 -0.66 -11.34
CA PRO A 109 31.83 -1.04 -12.71
C PRO A 109 30.47 -0.45 -13.10
N ARG A 110 30.33 0.02 -14.34
CA ARG A 110 29.05 0.47 -14.92
C ARG A 110 28.13 -0.72 -15.13
N LEU A 111 27.20 -0.92 -14.21
CA LEU A 111 26.25 -2.03 -14.22
C LEU A 111 24.86 -1.61 -14.71
N GLU A 112 24.68 -0.33 -15.08
CA GLU A 112 23.44 0.24 -15.62
C GLU A 112 22.19 -0.29 -14.90
N LEU A 113 21.33 -1.03 -15.60
CA LEU A 113 20.08 -1.59 -15.10
C LEU A 113 20.28 -2.59 -13.94
N VAL A 114 21.33 -3.41 -14.01
CA VAL A 114 21.70 -4.39 -12.97
C VAL A 114 22.18 -3.67 -11.70
N GLY A 115 22.87 -2.54 -11.89
CA GLY A 115 23.33 -1.67 -10.80
C GLY A 115 22.18 -1.16 -9.93
N ALA A 116 21.08 -0.74 -10.55
CA ALA A 116 19.88 -0.28 -9.86
C ALA A 116 19.22 -1.39 -9.00
N GLY A 117 19.17 -2.62 -9.53
CA GLY A 117 18.65 -3.78 -8.80
C GLY A 117 19.49 -4.14 -7.56
N ILE A 118 20.82 -4.11 -7.70
CA ILE A 118 21.76 -4.38 -6.60
C ILE A 118 21.68 -3.27 -5.54
N ALA A 119 21.69 -2.00 -5.95
CA ALA A 119 21.58 -0.86 -5.06
C ALA A 119 20.30 -0.93 -4.22
N THR A 120 19.16 -1.16 -4.87
CA THR A 120 17.86 -1.26 -4.19
C THR A 120 17.81 -2.43 -3.21
N THR A 121 18.37 -3.58 -3.59
CA THR A 121 18.45 -4.75 -2.71
C THR A 121 19.35 -4.50 -1.51
N ALA A 122 20.53 -3.92 -1.73
CA ALA A 122 21.49 -3.60 -0.68
C ALA A 122 20.91 -2.61 0.34
N VAL A 123 20.21 -1.58 -0.14
CA VAL A 123 19.53 -0.60 0.73
C VAL A 123 18.43 -1.26 1.55
N ASN A 124 17.59 -2.11 0.95
CA ASN A 124 16.55 -2.81 1.70
C ASN A 124 17.15 -3.71 2.79
N ILE A 125 18.22 -4.44 2.49
CA ILE A 125 18.94 -5.24 3.50
C ILE A 125 19.49 -4.33 4.60
N LEU A 126 20.13 -3.21 4.25
CA LEU A 126 20.67 -2.28 5.23
C LEU A 126 19.57 -1.65 6.10
N MET A 127 18.42 -1.31 5.52
CA MET A 127 17.26 -0.80 6.25
C MET A 127 16.71 -1.85 7.22
N VAL A 128 16.66 -3.13 6.83
CA VAL A 128 16.32 -4.24 7.73
C VAL A 128 17.32 -4.32 8.88
N LEU A 129 18.62 -4.30 8.59
CA LEU A 129 19.68 -4.40 9.59
C LEU A 129 19.65 -3.22 10.56
N ALA A 130 19.50 -1.99 10.05
CA ALA A 130 19.42 -0.77 10.85
C ALA A 130 18.19 -0.80 11.77
N LEU A 131 17.02 -1.17 11.24
CA LEU A 131 15.80 -1.25 12.03
C LEU A 131 15.86 -2.39 13.06
N ALA A 132 16.42 -3.55 12.69
CA ALA A 132 16.65 -4.66 13.60
C ALA A 132 17.62 -4.27 14.73
N GLY A 133 18.71 -3.56 14.41
CA GLY A 133 19.68 -3.04 15.38
C GLY A 133 19.05 -2.06 16.36
N ILE A 134 18.25 -1.09 15.88
CA ILE A 134 17.52 -0.15 16.73
C ILE A 134 16.56 -0.88 17.68
N ILE A 135 15.86 -1.91 17.19
CA ILE A 135 14.93 -2.70 18.00
C ILE A 135 15.66 -3.51 19.09
N GLN A 136 16.86 -4.04 18.80
CA GLN A 136 17.66 -4.80 19.75
C GLN A 136 18.35 -3.92 20.80
N TRP A 137 18.90 -2.76 20.41
CA TRP A 137 19.70 -1.94 21.30
C TRP A 137 18.91 -0.85 22.04
N ARG A 138 17.85 -0.28 21.47
CA ARG A 138 17.15 0.86 22.09
C ARG A 138 16.08 0.40 23.09
N ARG A 139 16.17 0.82 24.35
CA ARG A 139 15.05 0.71 25.31
C ARG A 139 13.88 1.60 24.85
N PRO A 140 12.62 1.15 24.93
CA PRO A 140 12.08 -0.06 25.59
C PRO A 140 11.89 -1.28 24.66
N PHE A 141 12.36 -1.25 23.41
CA PHE A 141 12.15 -2.35 22.44
C PHE A 141 12.87 -3.64 22.84
N ASN A 142 14.04 -3.51 23.46
CA ASN A 142 14.82 -4.63 24.01
C ASN A 142 14.01 -5.51 25.00
N LYS A 143 12.99 -4.96 25.69
CA LYS A 143 12.10 -5.72 26.60
C LYS A 143 11.31 -6.83 25.87
N TYR A 144 11.14 -6.75 24.55
CA TYR A 144 10.38 -7.73 23.76
C TYR A 144 11.25 -8.90 23.24
N GLN A 145 12.59 -8.83 23.36
CA GLN A 145 13.57 -9.88 22.99
C GLN A 145 13.19 -10.69 21.74
N LEU A 146 13.03 -10.05 20.58
CA LEU A 146 12.43 -10.68 19.38
C LEU A 146 13.14 -11.97 18.91
N PHE A 147 14.43 -12.16 19.20
CA PHE A 147 15.25 -13.25 18.64
C PHE A 147 15.44 -14.50 19.52
N VAL A 148 15.09 -14.51 20.82
CA VAL A 148 15.34 -15.70 21.68
C VAL A 148 14.24 -16.77 21.56
N ARG A 149 14.53 -18.02 21.14
CA ARG A 149 13.57 -19.15 20.90
C ARG A 149 12.72 -19.04 19.60
N PHE A 150 13.38 -19.01 18.44
CA PHE A 150 12.73 -18.91 17.11
C PHE A 150 11.80 -20.10 16.75
N TRP A 151 11.90 -21.23 17.46
CA TRP A 151 11.53 -22.55 16.94
C TRP A 151 10.21 -23.18 17.43
N ARG A 152 9.25 -22.41 17.96
CA ARG A 152 7.91 -22.94 18.30
C ARG A 152 6.81 -22.30 17.45
N PRO A 153 6.33 -22.99 16.40
CA PRO A 153 5.14 -22.58 15.64
C PRO A 153 3.90 -22.55 16.54
N ASP A 154 3.14 -21.45 16.50
CA ASP A 154 1.86 -21.33 17.20
C ASP A 154 0.75 -21.26 16.13
N TRP A 155 0.17 -22.42 15.81
CA TRP A 155 -0.78 -22.59 14.71
C TRP A 155 -2.04 -21.72 14.88
N ARG A 156 -2.44 -21.43 16.13
CA ARG A 156 -3.58 -20.54 16.44
C ARG A 156 -3.32 -19.11 15.94
N ILE A 157 -2.13 -18.58 16.21
CA ILE A 157 -1.73 -17.23 15.77
C ILE A 157 -1.55 -17.20 14.25
N PHE A 158 -0.96 -18.24 13.67
CA PHE A 158 -0.78 -18.36 12.22
C PHE A 158 -2.12 -18.27 11.47
N ARG A 159 -3.12 -19.06 11.88
CA ARG A 159 -4.47 -19.03 11.27
C ARG A 159 -5.15 -17.67 11.43
N GLN A 160 -4.90 -16.97 12.54
CA GLN A 160 -5.47 -15.64 12.76
C GLN A 160 -4.80 -14.57 11.88
N ILE A 161 -3.48 -14.64 11.67
CA ILE A 161 -2.77 -13.77 10.73
C ILE A 161 -3.34 -13.96 9.33
N PHE A 162 -3.52 -15.21 8.87
CA PHE A 162 -4.16 -15.49 7.58
C PHE A 162 -5.61 -15.01 7.52
N ARG A 163 -6.41 -15.22 8.57
CA ARG A 163 -7.82 -14.79 8.60
C ARG A 163 -8.00 -13.27 8.51
N ILE A 164 -7.07 -12.50 9.10
CA ILE A 164 -7.11 -11.04 9.04
C ILE A 164 -6.42 -10.53 7.77
N GLY A 165 -5.29 -11.13 7.41
CA GLY A 165 -4.45 -10.73 6.29
C GLY A 165 -5.03 -11.07 4.92
N ALA A 166 -5.66 -12.23 4.75
CA ALA A 166 -6.22 -12.64 3.45
C ALA A 166 -7.33 -11.68 2.97
N PRO A 167 -8.30 -11.25 3.80
CA PRO A 167 -9.25 -10.22 3.40
C PRO A 167 -8.60 -8.88 3.06
N ILE A 168 -7.53 -8.48 3.78
CA ILE A 168 -6.81 -7.24 3.47
C ILE A 168 -6.11 -7.34 2.12
N ALA A 169 -5.42 -8.46 1.86
CA ALA A 169 -4.77 -8.72 0.58
C ALA A 169 -5.80 -8.75 -0.56
N ALA A 170 -6.95 -9.39 -0.35
CA ALA A 170 -8.04 -9.41 -1.32
C ALA A 170 -8.55 -8.00 -1.63
N ILE A 171 -8.77 -7.14 -0.62
CA ILE A 171 -9.14 -5.73 -0.86
C ILE A 171 -8.11 -5.03 -1.75
N SER A 172 -6.82 -5.13 -1.41
CA SER A 172 -5.75 -4.47 -2.17
C SER A 172 -5.59 -5.03 -3.58
N VAL A 173 -5.79 -6.34 -3.78
CA VAL A 173 -5.78 -6.96 -5.11
C VAL A 173 -6.99 -6.54 -5.93
N MET A 174 -8.17 -6.44 -5.32
CA MET A 174 -9.38 -5.96 -6.00
C MET A 174 -9.25 -4.49 -6.40
N GLU A 175 -8.67 -3.66 -5.54
CA GLU A 175 -8.36 -2.26 -5.79
C GLU A 175 -7.34 -2.11 -6.92
N ALA A 176 -6.20 -2.80 -6.85
CA ALA A 176 -5.18 -2.78 -7.90
C ALA A 176 -5.74 -3.31 -9.24
N GLY A 177 -6.50 -4.41 -9.20
CA GLY A 177 -7.16 -4.98 -10.37
C GLY A 177 -8.20 -4.05 -10.98
N PHE A 178 -8.89 -3.26 -10.16
CA PHE A 178 -9.84 -2.25 -10.63
C PHE A 178 -9.15 -1.12 -11.40
N PHE A 179 -8.03 -0.58 -10.88
CA PHE A 179 -7.24 0.42 -11.60
C PHE A 179 -6.61 -0.14 -12.88
N ILE A 180 -6.01 -1.33 -12.82
CA ILE A 180 -5.42 -1.98 -14.00
C ILE A 180 -6.49 -2.26 -15.06
N GLY A 181 -7.65 -2.80 -14.66
CA GLY A 181 -8.76 -3.08 -15.57
C GLY A 181 -9.27 -1.83 -16.27
N ALA A 182 -9.32 -0.69 -15.58
CA ALA A 182 -9.66 0.58 -16.19
C ALA A 182 -8.64 1.04 -17.22
N VAL A 183 -7.33 0.84 -17.01
CA VAL A 183 -6.31 1.11 -18.02
C VAL A 183 -6.56 0.30 -19.29
N PHE A 184 -6.93 -0.98 -19.16
CA PHE A 184 -7.28 -1.82 -20.32
C PHE A 184 -8.49 -1.28 -21.09
N VAL A 185 -9.54 -0.82 -20.39
CA VAL A 185 -10.72 -0.23 -21.03
C VAL A 185 -10.36 1.09 -21.71
N ILE A 186 -9.60 1.96 -21.04
CA ILE A 186 -9.15 3.24 -21.62
C ILE A 186 -8.28 3.00 -22.85
N GLY A 187 -7.48 1.94 -22.85
CA GLY A 187 -6.61 1.58 -23.97
C GLY A 187 -7.35 1.26 -25.26
N GLN A 188 -8.61 0.85 -25.20
CA GLN A 188 -9.44 0.66 -26.40
C GLN A 188 -9.76 1.99 -27.10
N PHE A 189 -9.65 3.13 -26.41
CA PHE A 189 -9.91 4.45 -26.98
C PHE A 189 -8.70 5.11 -27.64
N GLY A 190 -7.53 4.45 -27.62
CA GLY A 190 -6.31 4.88 -28.30
C GLY A 190 -5.17 5.33 -27.38
N ALA A 191 -3.96 5.43 -27.94
CA ALA A 191 -2.73 5.72 -27.20
C ALA A 191 -2.76 7.10 -26.50
N VAL A 192 -3.41 8.10 -27.11
CA VAL A 192 -3.58 9.44 -26.55
C VAL A 192 -4.36 9.39 -25.23
N ALA A 193 -5.40 8.56 -25.14
CA ALA A 193 -6.21 8.40 -23.93
C ALA A 193 -5.44 7.73 -22.79
N ILE A 194 -4.60 6.72 -23.11
CA ILE A 194 -3.72 6.08 -22.12
C ILE A 194 -2.71 7.10 -21.58
N ALA A 195 -2.06 7.85 -22.46
CA ALA A 195 -1.08 8.86 -22.07
C ALA A 195 -1.70 9.92 -21.15
N ALA A 196 -2.88 10.45 -21.51
CA ALA A 196 -3.63 11.37 -20.68
C ALA A 196 -4.00 10.76 -19.31
N HIS A 197 -4.42 9.49 -19.28
CA HIS A 197 -4.76 8.79 -18.03
C HIS A 197 -3.53 8.60 -17.12
N MET A 198 -2.38 8.18 -17.67
CA MET A 198 -1.16 7.99 -16.87
C MET A 198 -0.69 9.30 -16.25
N ILE A 199 -0.73 10.40 -17.01
CA ILE A 199 -0.40 11.74 -16.50
C ILE A 199 -1.41 12.15 -15.41
N ALA A 200 -2.70 11.97 -15.66
CA ALA A 200 -3.75 12.33 -14.71
C ALA A 200 -3.70 11.50 -13.40
N MET A 201 -3.25 10.24 -13.44
CA MET A 201 -3.12 9.37 -12.27
C MET A 201 -1.88 9.67 -11.41
N GLN A 202 -0.85 10.30 -11.97
CA GLN A 202 0.40 10.56 -11.24
C GLN A 202 0.17 11.47 -10.01
N MET A 203 -0.68 12.49 -10.15
CA MET A 203 -1.01 13.42 -9.06
C MET A 203 -1.77 12.73 -7.91
N PRO A 204 -2.92 12.08 -8.15
CA PRO A 204 -3.63 11.33 -7.12
C PRO A 204 -2.74 10.32 -6.41
N HIS A 205 -1.84 9.63 -7.12
CA HIS A 205 -0.90 8.68 -6.52
C HIS A 205 0.01 9.32 -5.46
N ILE A 206 0.57 10.50 -5.74
CA ILE A 206 1.43 11.22 -4.79
C ILE A 206 0.62 11.66 -3.58
N THR A 207 -0.55 12.26 -3.80
CA THR A 207 -1.39 12.73 -2.71
C THR A 207 -1.96 11.59 -1.86
N PHE A 208 -2.25 10.43 -2.47
CA PHE A 208 -2.80 9.24 -1.81
C PHE A 208 -1.86 8.62 -0.77
N MET A 209 -0.54 8.85 -0.89
CA MET A 209 0.42 8.41 0.12
C MET A 209 0.13 8.98 1.52
N VAL A 210 -0.44 10.18 1.61
CA VAL A 210 -0.76 10.83 2.89
C VAL A 210 -1.98 10.19 3.56
N PRO A 211 -3.16 10.06 2.92
CA PRO A 211 -4.27 9.26 3.45
C PRO A 211 -3.89 7.82 3.78
N MET A 212 -3.04 7.18 2.97
CA MET A 212 -2.51 5.84 3.28
C MET A 212 -1.70 5.81 4.58
N GLY A 213 -0.82 6.79 4.80
CA GLY A 213 -0.12 6.94 6.07
C GLY A 213 -1.07 7.18 7.24
N LEU A 214 -2.10 8.00 7.05
CA LEU A 214 -3.11 8.30 8.06
C LEU A 214 -4.00 7.08 8.36
N SER A 215 -4.30 6.26 7.37
CA SER A 215 -4.99 4.97 7.51
C SER A 215 -4.20 3.99 8.38
N GLN A 216 -2.88 3.92 8.21
CA GLN A 216 -2.00 3.13 9.09
C GLN A 216 -2.00 3.70 10.51
N ALA A 217 -1.92 5.02 10.67
CA ALA A 217 -2.01 5.67 11.98
C ALA A 217 -3.36 5.41 12.67
N ALA A 218 -4.46 5.46 11.93
CA ALA A 218 -5.80 5.13 12.41
C ALA A 218 -5.85 3.67 12.89
N THR A 219 -5.36 2.73 12.07
CA THR A 219 -5.28 1.30 12.41
C THR A 219 -4.57 1.09 13.76
N VAL A 220 -3.41 1.74 13.95
CA VAL A 220 -2.61 1.62 15.19
C VAL A 220 -3.33 2.26 16.38
N ARG A 221 -3.89 3.47 16.24
CA ARG A 221 -4.52 4.20 17.35
C ARG A 221 -5.83 3.55 17.78
N VAL A 222 -6.67 3.15 16.82
CA VAL A 222 -7.90 2.38 17.05
C VAL A 222 -7.57 1.04 17.68
N GLY A 223 -6.61 0.28 17.13
CA GLY A 223 -6.20 -1.00 17.69
C GLY A 223 -5.60 -0.90 19.10
N HIS A 224 -4.87 0.18 19.39
CA HIS A 224 -4.33 0.40 20.73
C HIS A 224 -5.45 0.72 21.73
N ALA A 225 -6.41 1.57 21.38
CA ALA A 225 -7.56 1.93 22.22
C ALA A 225 -8.50 0.73 22.44
N ALA A 226 -8.79 -0.03 21.37
CA ALA A 226 -9.52 -1.29 21.45
C ALA A 226 -8.82 -2.30 22.38
N GLY A 227 -7.49 -2.41 22.29
CA GLY A 227 -6.69 -3.22 23.21
C GLY A 227 -6.62 -2.71 24.66
N ARG A 228 -7.07 -1.48 24.94
CA ARG A 228 -7.29 -0.96 26.31
C ARG A 228 -8.74 -1.08 26.77
N ARG A 229 -9.62 -1.66 25.94
CA ARG A 229 -11.08 -1.70 26.13
C ARG A 229 -11.74 -0.31 26.25
N ASP A 230 -11.09 0.70 25.69
CA ASP A 230 -11.62 2.06 25.64
C ASP A 230 -12.39 2.26 24.31
N VAL A 231 -13.68 1.94 24.35
CA VAL A 231 -14.59 2.06 23.20
C VAL A 231 -14.63 3.51 22.69
N ALA A 232 -14.81 4.47 23.60
CA ALA A 232 -14.90 5.88 23.23
C ALA A 232 -13.60 6.37 22.59
N GLY A 233 -12.45 6.00 23.16
CA GLY A 233 -11.14 6.33 22.61
C GLY A 233 -10.89 5.70 21.23
N ALA A 234 -11.36 4.47 20.99
CA ALA A 234 -11.23 3.81 19.69
C ALA A 234 -12.00 4.55 18.60
N TYR A 235 -13.27 4.89 18.83
CA TYR A 235 -14.06 5.61 17.81
C TYR A 235 -13.63 7.08 17.66
N ARG A 236 -13.23 7.76 18.75
CA ARG A 236 -12.64 9.11 18.66
C ARG A 236 -11.39 9.13 17.79
N ALA A 237 -10.49 8.16 17.97
CA ALA A 237 -9.27 8.04 17.16
C ALA A 237 -9.59 7.81 15.68
N GLY A 238 -10.57 6.95 15.38
CA GLY A 238 -11.01 6.70 14.00
C GLY A 238 -11.62 7.95 13.36
N TRP A 239 -12.57 8.62 14.03
CA TRP A 239 -13.18 9.85 13.52
C TRP A 239 -12.19 10.99 13.36
N SER A 240 -11.23 11.15 14.29
CA SER A 240 -10.19 12.17 14.15
C SER A 240 -9.30 11.90 12.94
N ALA A 241 -8.96 10.64 12.67
CA ALA A 241 -8.16 10.29 11.50
C ALA A 241 -8.95 10.55 10.21
N ILE A 242 -10.23 10.18 10.17
CA ILE A 242 -11.11 10.48 9.03
C ILE A 242 -11.20 11.99 8.79
N ALA A 243 -11.45 12.79 9.83
CA ALA A 243 -11.58 14.24 9.70
C ALA A 243 -10.29 14.90 9.19
N VAL A 244 -9.12 14.50 9.71
CA VAL A 244 -7.82 14.99 9.23
C VAL A 244 -7.56 14.55 7.79
N SER A 245 -7.96 13.34 7.41
CA SER A 245 -7.82 12.85 6.02
C SER A 245 -8.64 13.65 5.04
N VAL A 246 -9.89 13.92 5.39
CA VAL A 246 -10.82 14.68 4.54
C VAL A 246 -10.39 16.13 4.45
N LEU A 247 -9.92 16.74 5.54
CA LEU A 247 -9.37 18.10 5.50
C LEU A 247 -8.15 18.17 4.59
N PHE A 248 -7.21 17.22 4.72
CA PHE A 248 -6.04 17.16 3.85
C PHE A 248 -6.43 16.94 2.38
N ALA A 249 -7.34 16.00 2.11
CA ALA A 249 -7.84 15.75 0.76
C ALA A 249 -8.52 16.99 0.18
N ALA A 250 -9.35 17.70 0.95
CA ALA A 250 -10.01 18.92 0.50
C ALA A 250 -9.03 20.05 0.18
N VAL A 251 -7.98 20.22 1.00
CA VAL A 251 -6.91 21.20 0.73
C VAL A 251 -6.18 20.84 -0.56
N MET A 252 -5.83 19.57 -0.74
CA MET A 252 -5.13 19.10 -1.94
C MET A 252 -6.00 19.18 -3.19
N THR A 253 -7.28 18.85 -3.08
CA THR A 253 -8.27 19.10 -4.13
C THR A 253 -8.30 20.57 -4.52
N GLY A 254 -8.30 21.49 -3.53
CA GLY A 254 -8.20 22.92 -3.78
C GLY A 254 -6.95 23.31 -4.58
N VAL A 255 -5.79 22.76 -4.22
CA VAL A 255 -4.51 23.01 -4.92
C VAL A 255 -4.53 22.47 -6.36
N ILE A 256 -5.09 21.27 -6.57
CA ILE A 256 -5.19 20.66 -7.90
C ILE A 256 -6.11 21.47 -8.81
N VAL A 257 -7.21 22.00 -8.28
CA VAL A 257 -8.16 22.81 -9.04
C VAL A 257 -7.63 24.21 -9.35
N THR A 258 -6.83 24.83 -8.46
CA THR A 258 -6.29 26.19 -8.68
C THR A 258 -5.05 26.24 -9.55
N VAL A 259 -4.34 25.11 -9.71
CA VAL A 259 -3.08 25.05 -10.48
C VAL A 259 -3.07 23.87 -11.46
N PRO A 260 -3.96 23.82 -12.48
CA PRO A 260 -3.94 22.72 -13.45
C PRO A 260 -2.83 22.86 -14.51
N GLU A 261 -2.60 24.07 -15.04
CA GLU A 261 -1.75 24.31 -16.23
C GLU A 261 -0.24 24.07 -16.02
N PRO A 262 0.44 24.64 -14.99
CA PRO A 262 1.89 24.49 -14.87
C PRO A 262 2.29 23.07 -14.42
N PHE A 263 1.36 22.27 -13.90
CA PHE A 263 1.62 20.87 -13.56
C PHE A 263 1.46 19.93 -14.76
N ALA A 264 0.45 20.14 -15.60
CA ALA A 264 0.33 19.38 -16.83
C ALA A 264 1.56 19.63 -17.73
N GLY A 265 2.11 20.86 -17.74
CA GLY A 265 3.36 21.19 -18.43
C GLY A 265 4.65 20.61 -17.81
N LEU A 266 4.63 20.15 -16.55
CA LEU A 266 5.78 19.52 -15.88
C LEU A 266 6.01 18.06 -16.32
N PHE A 267 4.94 17.40 -16.80
CA PHE A 267 4.96 16.00 -17.24
C PHE A 267 4.78 15.84 -18.76
N LEU A 268 4.48 16.92 -19.48
CA LEU A 268 4.36 16.93 -20.94
C LEU A 268 5.54 17.66 -21.58
N ASP A 269 6.21 16.97 -22.49
CA ASP A 269 7.14 17.59 -23.42
C ASP A 269 6.33 18.39 -24.46
N THR A 270 6.38 19.71 -24.37
CA THR A 270 5.64 20.66 -25.23
C THR A 270 6.00 20.55 -26.72
N ALA A 271 6.99 19.74 -27.07
CA ALA A 271 7.44 19.49 -28.44
C ALA A 271 6.57 18.48 -29.23
N ARG A 272 5.63 17.76 -28.61
CA ARG A 272 4.75 16.80 -29.33
C ARG A 272 3.53 17.49 -29.95
N THR A 273 3.21 17.12 -31.20
CA THR A 273 2.05 17.63 -31.97
C THR A 273 0.70 17.40 -31.29
N ASP A 274 0.60 16.37 -30.44
CA ASP A 274 -0.65 15.95 -29.78
C ASP A 274 -0.78 16.54 -28.36
N ALA A 275 0.19 17.35 -27.93
CA ALA A 275 0.29 17.84 -26.55
C ALA A 275 -0.92 18.68 -26.13
N ALA A 276 -1.50 19.48 -27.03
CA ALA A 276 -2.66 20.33 -26.72
C ALA A 276 -3.94 19.52 -26.46
N GLU A 277 -4.14 18.42 -27.18
CA GLU A 277 -5.31 17.55 -27.00
C GLU A 277 -5.18 16.71 -25.72
N VAL A 278 -3.96 16.22 -25.44
CA VAL A 278 -3.64 15.54 -24.17
C VAL A 278 -3.81 16.49 -22.98
N LEU A 279 -3.42 17.75 -23.09
CA LEU A 279 -3.53 18.74 -22.03
C LEU A 279 -5.00 19.03 -21.67
N ASN A 280 -5.87 19.20 -22.68
CA ASN A 280 -7.29 19.46 -22.47
C ASN A 280 -8.00 18.26 -21.82
N LEU A 281 -7.72 17.04 -22.30
CA LEU A 281 -8.23 15.82 -21.68
C LEU A 281 -7.70 15.65 -20.25
N ALA A 282 -6.41 15.89 -20.02
CA ALA A 282 -5.83 15.82 -18.68
C ALA A 282 -6.47 16.83 -17.72
N ALA A 283 -6.78 18.06 -18.16
CA ALA A 283 -7.45 19.07 -17.34
C ALA A 283 -8.87 18.65 -16.94
N ALA A 284 -9.65 18.09 -17.86
CA ALA A 284 -10.98 17.54 -17.55
C ALA A 284 -10.89 16.36 -16.57
N LEU A 285 -9.92 15.46 -16.77
CA LEU A 285 -9.67 14.33 -15.89
C LEU A 285 -9.17 14.76 -14.50
N LEU A 286 -8.38 15.83 -14.40
CA LEU A 286 -7.93 16.38 -13.12
C LEU A 286 -9.10 16.89 -12.27
N MET A 287 -10.14 17.45 -12.90
CA MET A 287 -11.34 17.88 -12.21
C MET A 287 -12.13 16.70 -11.63
N LEU A 288 -12.20 15.58 -12.35
CA LEU A 288 -12.76 14.32 -11.84
C LEU A 288 -11.86 13.69 -10.77
N ALA A 289 -10.54 13.78 -10.93
CA ALA A 289 -9.54 13.30 -9.97
C ALA A 289 -9.66 14.02 -8.62
N ALA A 290 -9.95 15.32 -8.64
CA ALA A 290 -10.24 16.12 -7.46
C ALA A 290 -11.43 15.57 -6.65
N MET A 291 -12.54 15.24 -7.30
CA MET A 291 -13.70 14.65 -6.62
C MET A 291 -13.40 13.23 -6.11
N PHE A 292 -12.73 12.43 -6.93
CA PHE A 292 -12.28 11.08 -6.60
C PHE A 292 -11.38 11.04 -5.36
N GLN A 293 -10.47 12.00 -5.21
CA GLN A 293 -9.46 12.01 -4.16
C GLN A 293 -10.05 12.13 -2.74
N ILE A 294 -11.11 12.93 -2.56
CA ILE A 294 -11.77 13.08 -1.26
C ILE A 294 -12.39 11.75 -0.83
N VAL A 295 -13.05 11.10 -1.78
CA VAL A 295 -13.76 9.84 -1.56
C VAL A 295 -12.78 8.70 -1.29
N ASP A 296 -11.70 8.65 -2.06
CA ASP A 296 -10.64 7.66 -1.91
C ASP A 296 -9.92 7.80 -0.55
N ALA A 297 -9.58 9.03 -0.16
CA ALA A 297 -9.02 9.30 1.17
C ALA A 297 -9.95 8.85 2.31
N LEU A 298 -11.25 9.10 2.15
CA LEU A 298 -12.27 8.72 3.12
C LEU A 298 -12.39 7.19 3.26
N GLN A 299 -12.42 6.48 2.14
CA GLN A 299 -12.48 5.04 2.10
C GLN A 299 -11.21 4.39 2.65
N ALA A 300 -10.01 4.87 2.26
CA ALA A 300 -8.73 4.34 2.72
C ALA A 300 -8.58 4.45 4.25
N VAL A 301 -8.97 5.58 4.84
CA VAL A 301 -8.88 5.77 6.31
C VAL A 301 -9.99 5.03 7.05
N ALA A 302 -11.21 4.96 6.50
CA ALA A 302 -12.28 4.14 7.08
C ALA A 302 -11.90 2.64 7.08
N ALA A 303 -11.31 2.14 6.00
CA ALA A 303 -10.77 0.78 5.91
C ALA A 303 -9.69 0.55 6.97
N GLY A 304 -8.78 1.51 7.17
CA GLY A 304 -7.76 1.45 8.22
C GLY A 304 -8.35 1.43 9.63
N ALA A 305 -9.37 2.24 9.89
CA ALA A 305 -10.04 2.27 11.18
C ALA A 305 -10.75 0.93 11.49
N LEU A 306 -11.45 0.34 10.51
CA LEU A 306 -12.08 -0.98 10.62
C LEU A 306 -11.05 -2.11 10.80
N ARG A 307 -9.93 -2.03 10.07
CA ARG A 307 -8.77 -2.91 10.25
C ARG A 307 -8.22 -2.84 11.67
N GLY A 308 -8.20 -1.66 12.29
CA GLY A 308 -7.84 -1.46 13.70
C GLY A 308 -8.77 -2.15 14.70
N LEU A 309 -10.03 -2.41 14.32
CA LEU A 309 -11.02 -3.17 15.10
C LEU A 309 -11.00 -4.68 14.81
N ASN A 310 -10.06 -5.17 13.98
CA ASN A 310 -10.03 -6.53 13.43
C ASN A 310 -11.29 -6.92 12.63
N ASP A 311 -12.05 -5.95 12.12
CA ASP A 311 -13.19 -6.20 11.21
C ASP A 311 -12.70 -6.01 9.77
N THR A 312 -12.29 -7.10 9.10
CA THR A 312 -11.72 -7.06 7.73
C THR A 312 -12.51 -7.86 6.70
N ALA A 313 -13.35 -8.81 7.12
CA ALA A 313 -14.12 -9.66 6.22
C ALA A 313 -15.27 -8.91 5.54
N LEU A 314 -16.04 -8.11 6.28
CA LEU A 314 -17.12 -7.34 5.67
C LEU A 314 -16.60 -6.19 4.78
N PRO A 315 -15.55 -5.44 5.17
CA PRO A 315 -14.92 -4.47 4.27
C PRO A 315 -14.45 -5.06 2.95
N MET A 316 -14.03 -6.33 2.92
CA MET A 316 -13.67 -7.04 1.68
C MET A 316 -14.87 -7.21 0.75
N VAL A 317 -16.01 -7.66 1.27
CA VAL A 317 -17.24 -7.79 0.48
C VAL A 317 -17.72 -6.43 -0.03
N ILE A 318 -17.67 -5.41 0.84
CA ILE A 318 -18.02 -4.03 0.48
C ILE A 318 -17.13 -3.53 -0.66
N ALA A 319 -15.81 -3.69 -0.54
CA ALA A 319 -14.85 -3.28 -1.58
C ALA A 319 -15.12 -4.02 -2.89
N GLY A 320 -15.36 -5.34 -2.83
CA GLY A 320 -15.63 -6.13 -4.02
C GLY A 320 -16.89 -5.71 -4.77
N VAL A 321 -18.01 -5.54 -4.06
CA VAL A 321 -19.28 -5.09 -4.66
C VAL A 321 -19.16 -3.66 -5.18
N SER A 322 -18.45 -2.78 -4.46
CA SER A 322 -18.34 -1.38 -4.84
C SER A 322 -17.41 -1.16 -6.03
N TYR A 323 -16.24 -1.80 -6.06
CA TYR A 323 -15.28 -1.65 -7.16
C TYR A 323 -15.72 -2.40 -8.41
N TRP A 324 -16.06 -3.69 -8.29
CA TRP A 324 -16.35 -4.51 -9.48
C TRP A 324 -17.82 -4.48 -9.88
N GLY A 325 -18.74 -4.46 -8.90
CA GLY A 325 -20.17 -4.40 -9.20
C GLY A 325 -20.58 -3.02 -9.68
N LEU A 326 -20.43 -2.00 -8.82
CA LEU A 326 -20.87 -0.64 -9.12
C LEU A 326 -19.85 0.13 -9.96
N GLY A 327 -18.58 0.11 -9.58
CA GLY A 327 -17.51 0.86 -10.25
C GLY A 327 -17.27 0.40 -11.67
N ALA A 328 -16.87 -0.86 -11.87
CA ALA A 328 -16.56 -1.38 -13.20
C ALA A 328 -17.81 -1.48 -14.09
N GLY A 329 -18.96 -1.87 -13.52
CA GLY A 329 -20.23 -1.89 -14.23
C GLY A 329 -20.64 -0.51 -14.74
N SER A 330 -20.57 0.53 -13.90
CA SER A 330 -20.87 1.91 -14.31
C SER A 330 -19.82 2.47 -15.26
N ALA A 331 -18.53 2.14 -15.08
CA ALA A 331 -17.45 2.55 -15.97
C ALA A 331 -17.67 2.04 -17.40
N VAL A 332 -17.97 0.75 -17.57
CA VAL A 332 -18.25 0.16 -18.89
C VAL A 332 -19.53 0.73 -19.48
N TRP A 333 -20.59 0.88 -18.68
CA TRP A 333 -21.85 1.42 -19.16
C TRP A 333 -21.74 2.89 -19.59
N LEU A 334 -21.01 3.73 -18.84
CA LEU A 334 -20.80 5.14 -19.21
C LEU A 334 -19.81 5.30 -20.37
N ALA A 335 -18.77 4.46 -20.43
CA ALA A 335 -17.78 4.51 -21.50
C ALA A 335 -18.35 4.09 -22.86
N PHE A 336 -19.14 3.01 -22.91
CA PHE A 336 -19.69 2.46 -24.16
C PHE A 336 -21.14 2.83 -24.42
N GLY A 337 -21.99 2.86 -23.38
CA GLY A 337 -23.43 3.11 -23.51
C GLY A 337 -23.79 4.59 -23.60
N ALA A 338 -23.18 5.44 -22.77
CA ALA A 338 -23.40 6.89 -22.78
C ALA A 338 -22.46 7.66 -23.73
N GLY A 339 -21.45 6.98 -24.30
CA GLY A 339 -20.49 7.56 -25.24
C GLY A 339 -19.41 8.44 -24.60
N TRP A 340 -19.26 8.44 -23.28
CA TRP A 340 -18.34 9.33 -22.55
C TRP A 340 -16.87 8.88 -22.58
N ARG A 341 -16.50 7.89 -23.42
CA ARG A 341 -15.14 7.37 -23.63
C ARG A 341 -14.33 7.29 -22.32
N THR A 342 -13.26 8.06 -22.20
CA THR A 342 -12.34 8.09 -21.04
C THR A 342 -12.97 8.72 -19.80
N GLU A 343 -13.77 9.77 -19.95
CA GLU A 343 -14.44 10.45 -18.83
C GLU A 343 -15.46 9.54 -18.15
N GLY A 344 -16.14 8.69 -18.92
CA GLY A 344 -17.07 7.68 -18.42
C GLY A 344 -16.39 6.66 -17.49
N VAL A 345 -15.14 6.29 -17.77
CA VAL A 345 -14.35 5.41 -16.89
C VAL A 345 -14.04 6.09 -15.56
N TRP A 346 -13.66 7.36 -15.60
CA TRP A 346 -13.37 8.15 -14.39
C TRP A 346 -14.63 8.44 -13.57
N ALA A 347 -15.77 8.67 -14.21
CA ALA A 347 -17.06 8.76 -13.52
C ALA A 347 -17.38 7.43 -12.80
N GLY A 348 -17.10 6.29 -13.43
CA GLY A 348 -17.22 4.97 -12.81
C GLY A 348 -16.31 4.78 -11.59
N PHE A 349 -15.08 5.30 -11.61
CA PHE A 349 -14.20 5.35 -10.43
C PHE A 349 -14.85 6.12 -9.29
N VAL A 350 -15.35 7.33 -9.56
CA VAL A 350 -16.00 8.17 -8.55
C VAL A 350 -17.21 7.44 -7.95
N ILE A 351 -18.07 6.82 -8.78
CA ILE A 351 -19.25 6.08 -8.30
C ILE A 351 -18.85 4.88 -7.42
N GLY A 352 -17.92 4.05 -7.91
CA GLY A 352 -17.47 2.86 -7.19
C GLY A 352 -16.82 3.18 -5.85
N LEU A 353 -15.94 4.18 -5.82
CA LEU A 353 -15.28 4.62 -4.59
C LEU A 353 -16.25 5.34 -3.65
N THR A 354 -17.23 6.08 -4.18
CA THR A 354 -18.24 6.76 -3.34
C THR A 354 -19.10 5.74 -2.63
N ALA A 355 -19.54 4.70 -3.34
CA ALA A 355 -20.23 3.58 -2.73
C ALA A 355 -19.36 2.90 -1.65
N ALA A 356 -18.09 2.63 -1.94
CA ALA A 356 -17.17 2.02 -0.98
C ALA A 356 -16.98 2.89 0.27
N ALA A 357 -16.76 4.19 0.10
CA ALA A 357 -16.58 5.16 1.19
C ALA A 357 -17.83 5.23 2.08
N VAL A 358 -19.02 5.39 1.48
CA VAL A 358 -20.30 5.46 2.21
C VAL A 358 -20.55 4.17 2.99
N LEU A 359 -20.36 3.01 2.36
CA LEU A 359 -20.58 1.71 3.00
C LEU A 359 -19.57 1.43 4.11
N MET A 360 -18.30 1.80 3.94
CA MET A 360 -17.28 1.66 4.98
C MET A 360 -17.53 2.57 6.19
N ILE A 361 -17.91 3.83 5.96
CA ILE A 361 -18.30 4.75 7.03
C ILE A 361 -19.56 4.25 7.74
N TRP A 362 -20.56 3.80 6.99
CA TRP A 362 -21.78 3.24 7.55
C TRP A 362 -21.47 2.02 8.44
N ARG A 363 -20.56 1.14 7.99
CA ARG A 363 -20.10 0.01 8.80
C ARG A 363 -19.38 0.48 10.06
N PHE A 364 -18.49 1.46 9.95
CA PHE A 364 -17.79 2.03 11.11
C PHE A 364 -18.75 2.63 12.15
N ARG A 365 -19.77 3.39 11.68
CA ARG A 365 -20.86 3.92 12.53
C ARG A 365 -21.68 2.82 13.17
N THR A 366 -21.98 1.75 12.44
CA THR A 366 -22.75 0.62 12.96
C THR A 366 -22.00 -0.10 14.08
N GLN A 367 -20.69 -0.30 13.91
CA GLN A 367 -19.83 -0.87 14.96
C GLN A 367 -19.75 0.04 16.18
N GLN A 368 -19.70 1.36 15.98
CA GLN A 368 -19.76 2.34 17.06
C GLN A 368 -21.04 2.22 17.89
N ARG A 369 -22.19 2.13 17.21
CA ARG A 369 -23.49 1.95 17.89
C ARG A 369 -23.55 0.65 18.68
N ARG A 370 -22.95 -0.42 18.16
CA ARG A 370 -22.86 -1.73 18.83
C ARG A 370 -21.80 -1.79 19.93
N ARG A 371 -21.01 -0.73 20.14
CA ARG A 371 -19.86 -0.70 21.06
C ARG A 371 -18.93 -1.91 20.88
N TYR A 372 -18.78 -2.38 19.64
CA TYR A 372 -18.02 -3.59 19.36
C TYR A 372 -16.55 -3.40 19.72
N LEU A 373 -15.98 -4.40 20.41
CA LEU A 373 -14.56 -4.54 20.68
C LEU A 373 -14.12 -5.93 20.24
N PRO A 374 -12.96 -6.06 19.59
CA PRO A 374 -12.42 -7.36 19.23
C PRO A 374 -12.04 -8.15 20.48
N ASP A 375 -12.25 -9.47 20.42
CA ASP A 375 -11.78 -10.39 21.46
C ASP A 375 -10.25 -10.34 21.56
N ILE A 376 -9.75 -10.07 22.77
CA ILE A 376 -8.32 -10.10 23.07
C ILE A 376 -7.95 -11.57 23.28
N ILE A 377 -6.93 -12.05 22.56
CA ILE A 377 -6.33 -13.37 22.79
C ILE A 377 -5.89 -13.42 24.26
N LYS A 378 -6.62 -14.18 25.09
CA LYS A 378 -6.20 -14.49 26.45
C LYS A 378 -5.16 -15.59 26.36
N GLU A 379 -4.05 -15.41 27.06
CA GLU A 379 -3.11 -16.50 27.32
C GLU A 379 -3.90 -17.50 28.19
N GLU A 380 -4.25 -18.68 27.66
CA GLU A 380 -4.58 -19.81 28.55
C GLU A 380 -3.35 -20.00 29.42
N ALA A 381 -3.52 -19.87 30.73
CA ALA A 381 -2.49 -20.15 31.70
C ALA A 381 -2.07 -21.61 31.49
N THR A 382 -0.98 -21.84 30.76
CA THR A 382 -0.27 -23.11 30.84
C THR A 382 0.07 -23.28 32.32
N PRO A 383 -0.46 -24.31 33.01
CA PRO A 383 -0.05 -24.56 34.38
C PRO A 383 1.46 -24.74 34.37
N LEU A 384 2.14 -24.05 35.28
CA LEU A 384 3.56 -24.24 35.53
C LEU A 384 3.76 -25.75 35.78
N PRO A 385 4.65 -26.44 35.05
CA PRO A 385 5.10 -27.74 35.54
C PRO A 385 5.77 -27.48 36.89
N LEU A 386 5.18 -28.07 37.93
CA LEU A 386 5.72 -28.10 39.30
C LEU A 386 7.11 -28.72 39.33
#